data_AF-A0A4C1UMV5-F1
#
_entry.id   AF-A0A4C1UMV5-F1
#
_cell.length_a   1.000
_cell.length_b   1.000
_cell.length_c   1.000
_cell.angle_alpha   90.00
_cell.angle_beta   90.00
_cell.angle_gamma   90.00
#
_symmetry.space_group_name_H-M   'P 1'
#
loop_
_entity.id
_entity.type
_entity.pdbx_description
1 polymer ?
#
loop_
_entity_poly.entity_id
_entity_poly.type
_entity_poly.pdbx_seq_one_letter_code
_entity_poly.pdbx_strand_id
1 'polypeptide(L)'
;MIHEIDGPLNYFRKRVSDKNSDYDENARKIVTLLNESSWTEKISEYTNGKLWVPPENFDLVQFDDWASYLKIVKEQAGEIPNPQQSDMCLASISENLINTGRQTTRCKIHNDCYGIVLNGTNYGFSFTHRLLFIVAAHFGRNCYIFSRSRDEVLIQEMCAWTLKEAQYIAEHGYKLRDLMMEQIALCTLNGYTEFIQPTWLSKFMELQSDAGCFGVLGRAHCHEHVTGVAAASLAAVIRFLIQDTYEEI
;
A
#
# COMPACT_ATOMS: atom_id res chain seq x y z
N MET A 1 11.14 24.18 -12.64
CA MET A 1 9.74 24.03 -13.08
C MET A 1 8.94 23.69 -11.84
N ILE A 2 8.23 24.67 -11.25
CA ILE A 2 7.37 24.41 -10.10
C ILE A 2 6.08 23.85 -10.71
N HIS A 3 5.87 22.54 -10.62
CA HIS A 3 4.60 21.94 -11.02
C HIS A 3 3.51 22.47 -10.08
N GLU A 4 2.38 22.92 -10.61
CA GLU A 4 1.21 23.34 -9.83
C GLU A 4 0.59 22.11 -9.11
N ILE A 5 1.15 21.76 -7.95
CA ILE A 5 0.60 20.73 -7.04
C ILE A 5 -0.77 21.20 -6.47
N ASP A 6 -1.08 22.49 -6.62
CA ASP A 6 -2.33 23.10 -6.15
C ASP A 6 -3.58 22.47 -6.77
N GLY A 7 -3.54 22.02 -8.03
CA GLY A 7 -4.69 21.38 -8.69
C GLY A 7 -5.17 20.11 -7.97
N PRO A 8 -4.32 19.07 -7.87
CA PRO A 8 -4.64 17.85 -7.12
C PRO A 8 -4.96 18.10 -5.63
N LEU A 9 -4.21 18.97 -4.95
CA LEU A 9 -4.48 19.29 -3.54
C LEU A 9 -5.84 19.98 -3.36
N ASN A 10 -6.20 20.90 -4.26
CA ASN A 10 -7.51 21.56 -4.22
C ASN A 10 -8.66 20.59 -4.50
N TYR A 11 -8.45 19.59 -5.36
CA TYR A 11 -9.42 18.50 -5.54
C TYR A 11 -9.66 17.76 -4.22
N PHE A 12 -8.61 17.34 -3.51
CA PHE A 12 -8.75 16.66 -2.22
C PHE A 12 -9.36 17.56 -1.13
N ARG A 13 -8.95 18.82 -1.04
CA ARG A 13 -9.54 19.79 -0.09
C ARG A 13 -11.03 20.00 -0.35
N LYS A 14 -11.42 20.16 -1.63
CA LYS A 14 -12.83 20.29 -2.02
C LYS A 14 -13.63 19.05 -1.62
N ARG A 15 -13.08 17.86 -1.86
CA ARG A 15 -13.68 16.57 -1.47
C ARG A 15 -13.93 16.48 0.04
N VAL A 16 -12.99 16.93 0.86
CA VAL A 16 -13.15 16.96 2.33
C VAL A 16 -14.28 17.92 2.75
N SER A 17 -14.40 19.06 2.06
CA SER A 17 -15.40 20.09 2.38
C SER A 17 -16.83 19.80 1.88
N ASP A 18 -16.98 18.92 0.90
CA ASP A 18 -18.27 18.68 0.23
C ASP A 18 -19.16 17.70 1.03
N LYS A 19 -19.90 18.26 1.99
CA LYS A 19 -20.84 17.51 2.83
C LYS A 19 -22.13 17.07 2.11
N ASN A 20 -22.36 17.53 0.88
CA ASN A 20 -23.57 17.24 0.11
C ASN A 20 -23.33 16.17 -0.97
N SER A 21 -22.12 15.63 -1.04
CA SER A 21 -21.76 14.56 -1.97
C SER A 21 -22.26 13.19 -1.49
N ASP A 22 -22.51 12.27 -2.43
CA ASP A 22 -22.93 10.88 -2.16
C ASP A 22 -21.84 10.02 -1.48
N TYR A 23 -20.72 10.62 -1.03
CA TYR A 23 -19.63 9.89 -0.40
C TYR A 23 -19.96 9.58 1.07
N ASP A 24 -19.72 8.33 1.45
CA ASP A 24 -19.76 7.92 2.84
C ASP A 24 -18.79 8.76 3.71
N GLU A 25 -19.13 8.92 4.98
CA GLU A 25 -18.35 9.70 5.95
C GLU A 25 -16.91 9.21 6.04
N ASN A 26 -16.68 7.89 5.99
CA ASN A 26 -15.33 7.32 6.05
C ASN A 26 -14.49 7.76 4.84
N ALA A 27 -15.04 7.75 3.63
CA ALA A 27 -14.32 8.18 2.44
C ALA A 27 -13.83 9.63 2.54
N ARG A 28 -14.66 10.53 3.09
CA ARG A 28 -14.26 11.94 3.31
C ARG A 28 -13.15 12.07 4.36
N LYS A 29 -13.19 11.26 5.43
CA LYS A 29 -12.11 11.20 6.43
C LYS A 29 -10.83 10.69 5.80
N ILE A 30 -10.87 9.59 5.05
CA ILE A 30 -9.69 8.97 4.42
C ILE A 30 -8.97 9.95 3.47
N VAL A 31 -9.71 10.75 2.71
CA VAL A 31 -9.10 11.74 1.79
C VAL A 31 -8.22 12.77 2.52
N THR A 32 -8.44 12.99 3.82
CA THR A 32 -7.57 13.88 4.62
C THR A 32 -6.17 13.30 4.86
N LEU A 33 -5.89 12.04 4.52
CA LEU A 33 -4.53 11.50 4.49
C LEU A 33 -3.68 12.12 3.37
N LEU A 34 -4.33 12.72 2.36
CA LEU A 34 -3.68 13.22 1.13
C LEU A 34 -3.91 14.74 0.90
N ASN A 35 -4.48 15.46 1.87
CA ASN A 35 -4.89 16.85 1.67
C ASN A 35 -3.76 17.89 1.87
N GLU A 36 -2.54 17.40 2.11
CA GLU A 36 -1.34 18.17 2.37
C GLU A 36 -0.10 17.41 1.85
N SER A 37 1.06 18.06 1.77
CA SER A 37 2.26 17.51 1.12
C SER A 37 3.43 17.19 2.06
N SER A 38 3.35 17.49 3.36
CA SER A 38 4.43 17.22 4.33
C SER A 38 4.75 15.74 4.50
N TRP A 39 3.84 14.84 4.10
CA TRP A 39 4.12 13.42 4.05
C TRP A 39 5.27 13.05 3.09
N THR A 40 5.54 13.85 2.05
CA THR A 40 6.65 13.57 1.11
C THR A 40 8.01 13.72 1.76
N GLU A 41 8.14 14.60 2.76
CA GLU A 41 9.35 14.77 3.58
C GLU A 41 9.59 13.59 4.55
N LYS A 42 8.59 12.72 4.71
CA LYS A 42 8.60 11.62 5.69
C LYS A 42 8.80 10.26 5.04
N ILE A 43 8.83 10.19 3.71
CA ILE A 43 9.03 8.92 3.00
C ILE A 43 10.45 8.43 3.30
N SER A 44 10.57 7.20 3.80
CA SER A 44 11.84 6.57 4.15
C SER A 44 12.82 6.59 2.97
N GLU A 45 14.04 7.05 3.19
CA GLU A 45 15.14 6.88 2.22
C GLU A 45 15.23 5.41 1.80
N TYR A 46 15.63 5.16 0.55
CA TYR A 46 15.91 3.78 0.14
C TYR A 46 17.13 3.31 0.90
N THR A 47 16.89 2.56 1.95
CA THR A 47 17.93 1.68 2.45
C THR A 47 18.09 0.57 1.42
N ASN A 48 19.32 0.19 1.06
CA ASN A 48 19.62 -1.17 0.57
C ASN A 48 19.36 -2.23 1.67
N GLY A 49 18.37 -1.96 2.54
CA GLY A 49 17.92 -2.75 3.65
C GLY A 49 17.25 -3.97 3.06
N LYS A 50 18.04 -5.05 3.02
CA LYS A 50 17.53 -6.34 2.62
C LYS A 50 16.43 -6.74 3.60
N LEU A 51 15.27 -7.10 3.08
CA LEU A 51 14.29 -7.87 3.82
C LEU A 51 15.02 -9.07 4.43
N TRP A 52 14.83 -9.24 5.73
CA TRP A 52 15.37 -10.42 6.40
C TRP A 52 14.79 -11.63 5.70
N VAL A 53 15.62 -12.68 5.56
CA VAL A 53 15.20 -13.94 4.97
C VAL A 53 13.89 -14.33 5.68
N PRO A 54 12.75 -14.33 4.96
CA PRO A 54 11.47 -14.69 5.56
C PRO A 54 11.64 -16.05 6.23
N PRO A 55 11.10 -16.24 7.45
CA PRO A 55 11.38 -17.42 8.27
C PRO A 55 11.27 -18.71 7.46
N GLU A 56 12.16 -19.68 7.73
CA GLU A 56 12.19 -20.99 7.05
C GLU A 56 10.84 -21.71 7.09
N ASN A 57 9.98 -21.36 8.06
CA ASN A 57 8.57 -21.79 8.17
C ASN A 57 7.63 -20.95 7.30
N PHE A 58 8.09 -20.49 6.15
CA PHE A 58 7.23 -19.88 5.13
C PHE A 58 6.50 -21.00 4.40
N ASP A 59 5.46 -21.45 5.04
CA ASP A 59 4.55 -22.40 4.47
C ASP A 59 3.49 -21.63 3.68
N LEU A 60 3.81 -21.26 2.42
CA LEU A 60 2.78 -21.26 1.37
C LEU A 60 2.11 -22.65 1.27
N VAL A 61 2.65 -23.66 1.95
CA VAL A 61 2.09 -25.00 2.21
C VAL A 61 0.66 -24.98 2.76
N GLN A 62 0.11 -23.84 3.21
CA GLN A 62 -1.35 -23.77 3.42
C GLN A 62 -2.17 -23.80 2.13
N PHE A 63 -1.59 -23.44 0.98
CA PHE A 63 -2.25 -23.48 -0.30
C PHE A 63 -1.75 -24.69 -1.08
N ASP A 64 -2.60 -25.72 -1.18
CA ASP A 64 -2.31 -26.97 -1.87
C ASP A 64 -1.88 -26.75 -3.35
N ASP A 65 -2.43 -25.71 -3.99
CA ASP A 65 -2.14 -25.33 -5.37
C ASP A 65 -2.63 -23.89 -5.71
N TRP A 66 -2.27 -23.41 -6.90
CA TRP A 66 -2.64 -22.06 -7.39
C TRP A 66 -4.15 -21.82 -7.48
N ALA A 67 -4.94 -22.82 -7.86
CA ALA A 67 -6.39 -22.68 -7.95
C ALA A 67 -7.00 -22.52 -6.54
N SER A 68 -6.49 -23.25 -5.56
CA SER A 68 -6.87 -23.14 -4.15
C SER A 68 -6.53 -21.75 -3.59
N TYR A 69 -5.31 -21.27 -3.82
CA TYR A 69 -4.91 -19.90 -3.46
C TYR A 69 -5.80 -18.84 -4.13
N LEU A 70 -5.99 -18.94 -5.45
CA LEU A 70 -6.79 -17.98 -6.22
C LEU A 70 -8.24 -17.94 -5.75
N LYS A 71 -8.80 -19.08 -5.36
CA LYS A 71 -10.15 -19.16 -4.80
C LYS A 71 -10.25 -18.39 -3.50
N ILE A 72 -9.34 -18.64 -2.57
CA ILE A 72 -9.32 -18.01 -1.24
C ILE A 72 -9.20 -16.49 -1.37
N VAL A 73 -8.21 -16.00 -2.12
CA VAL A 73 -7.95 -14.55 -2.29
C VAL A 73 -9.11 -13.83 -2.99
N LYS A 74 -9.86 -14.51 -3.87
CA LYS A 74 -11.00 -13.91 -4.58
C LYS A 74 -12.30 -13.94 -3.79
N GLU A 75 -12.52 -14.99 -3.00
CA GLU A 75 -13.76 -15.12 -2.23
C GLU A 75 -13.77 -14.15 -1.05
N GLN A 76 -12.60 -13.81 -0.47
CA GLN A 76 -12.44 -12.89 0.65
C GLN A 76 -13.35 -13.20 1.87
N ALA A 77 -13.94 -14.39 1.91
CA ALA A 77 -15.03 -14.71 2.80
C ALA A 77 -14.47 -14.95 4.20
N GLY A 78 -14.80 -14.04 5.13
CA GLY A 78 -14.29 -14.09 6.50
C GLY A 78 -12.86 -13.56 6.66
N GLU A 79 -12.28 -12.94 5.62
CA GLU A 79 -11.00 -12.27 5.76
C GLU A 79 -11.12 -11.00 6.62
N ILE A 80 -10.05 -10.71 7.38
CA ILE A 80 -9.98 -9.57 8.30
C ILE A 80 -8.70 -8.78 7.99
N PRO A 81 -8.78 -7.50 7.63
CA PRO A 81 -9.99 -6.70 7.42
C PRO A 81 -10.72 -7.04 6.10
N ASN A 82 -12.04 -7.10 6.15
CA ASN A 82 -12.86 -6.94 4.95
C ASN A 82 -12.88 -5.46 4.49
N PRO A 83 -13.41 -5.11 3.31
CA PRO A 83 -13.41 -3.73 2.81
C PRO A 83 -14.00 -2.70 3.79
N GLN A 84 -15.10 -3.04 4.46
CA GLN A 84 -15.74 -2.13 5.42
C GLN A 84 -14.88 -1.90 6.66
N GLN A 85 -14.25 -2.96 7.19
CA GLN A 85 -13.30 -2.86 8.30
C GLN A 85 -12.05 -2.06 7.90
N SER A 86 -11.59 -2.21 6.66
CA SER A 86 -10.50 -1.42 6.12
C SER A 86 -10.82 0.07 6.11
N ASP A 87 -11.95 0.45 5.53
CA ASP A 87 -12.37 1.85 5.44
C ASP A 87 -12.54 2.46 6.84
N MET A 88 -13.11 1.68 7.77
CA MET A 88 -13.25 2.08 9.17
C MET A 88 -11.90 2.34 9.85
N CYS A 89 -10.90 1.48 9.63
CA CYS A 89 -9.57 1.67 10.22
C CYS A 89 -8.78 2.81 9.60
N LEU A 90 -8.84 2.99 8.27
CA LEU A 90 -8.25 4.14 7.60
C LEU A 90 -8.91 5.46 8.03
N ALA A 91 -10.23 5.47 8.17
CA ALA A 91 -10.96 6.62 8.69
C ALA A 91 -10.55 6.94 10.13
N SER A 92 -10.40 5.93 10.99
CA SER A 92 -9.96 6.12 12.37
C SER A 92 -8.52 6.67 12.48
N ILE A 93 -7.60 6.23 11.61
CA ILE A 93 -6.27 6.84 11.49
C ILE A 93 -6.41 8.32 11.09
N SER A 94 -7.28 8.59 10.12
CA SER A 94 -7.48 9.92 9.56
C SER A 94 -8.00 10.95 10.57
N GLU A 95 -8.65 10.52 11.64
CA GLU A 95 -9.14 11.40 12.72
C GLU A 95 -8.00 11.99 13.57
N ASN A 96 -6.79 11.44 13.49
CA ASN A 96 -5.62 12.02 14.14
C ASN A 96 -5.20 13.30 13.41
N LEU A 97 -4.69 14.29 14.15
CA LEU A 97 -4.11 15.49 13.57
C LEU A 97 -2.80 15.15 12.86
N ILE A 98 -2.50 15.86 11.77
CA ILE A 98 -1.19 15.79 11.11
C ILE A 98 -0.14 16.33 12.09
N ASN A 99 0.78 15.48 12.50
CA ASN A 99 1.91 15.88 13.32
C ASN A 99 3.03 16.46 12.45
N THR A 100 3.22 17.78 12.51
CA THR A 100 4.29 18.50 11.80
C THR A 100 5.59 18.59 12.61
N GLY A 101 5.61 18.01 13.82
CA GLY A 101 6.80 17.95 14.66
C GLY A 101 7.81 16.91 14.17
N ARG A 102 9.07 17.06 14.62
CA ARG A 102 10.16 16.11 14.31
C ARG A 102 10.01 14.75 15.00
N GLN A 103 9.21 14.67 16.07
CA GLN A 103 9.03 13.44 16.83
C GLN A 103 7.67 12.82 16.51
N THR A 104 7.67 11.52 16.18
CA THR A 104 6.46 10.73 15.98
C THR A 104 5.69 10.57 17.29
N THR A 105 4.37 10.72 17.26
CA THR A 105 3.48 10.48 18.41
C THR A 105 2.73 9.17 18.23
N ARG A 106 1.97 8.74 19.25
CA ARG A 106 1.08 7.57 19.11
C ARG A 106 -0.24 7.99 18.47
N CYS A 107 -0.67 7.28 17.43
CA CYS A 107 -2.01 7.46 16.89
C CYS A 107 -3.08 6.88 17.81
N LYS A 108 -4.21 7.57 17.92
CA LYS A 108 -5.41 7.09 18.58
C LYS A 108 -6.33 6.53 17.50
N ILE A 109 -6.42 5.21 17.42
CA ILE A 109 -7.32 4.50 16.52
C ILE A 109 -8.33 3.67 17.32
N HIS A 110 -9.42 3.24 16.67
CA HIS A 110 -10.40 2.34 17.26
C HIS A 110 -9.76 1.06 17.79
N ASN A 111 -10.29 0.55 18.91
CA ASN A 111 -9.76 -0.63 19.59
C ASN A 111 -9.69 -1.85 18.66
N ASP A 112 -10.72 -2.04 17.84
CA ASP A 112 -10.78 -3.15 16.88
C ASP A 112 -9.64 -3.09 15.85
N CYS A 113 -9.23 -1.88 15.44
CA CYS A 113 -8.17 -1.71 14.46
C CYS A 113 -6.79 -2.14 14.99
N TYR A 114 -6.52 -2.01 16.28
CA TYR A 114 -5.31 -2.60 16.87
C TYR A 114 -5.31 -4.13 16.73
N GLY A 115 -6.46 -4.77 16.96
CA GLY A 115 -6.63 -6.21 16.80
C GLY A 115 -6.47 -6.65 15.33
N ILE A 116 -7.06 -5.89 14.40
CA ILE A 116 -6.98 -6.15 12.96
C ILE A 116 -5.52 -6.06 12.47
N VAL A 117 -4.78 -5.01 12.86
CA VAL A 117 -3.37 -4.86 12.43
C VAL A 117 -2.54 -6.06 12.91
N LEU A 118 -2.72 -6.52 14.15
CA LEU A 118 -1.92 -7.62 14.72
C LEU A 118 -2.34 -9.00 14.22
N ASN A 119 -3.65 -9.27 14.17
CA ASN A 119 -4.18 -10.63 14.11
C ASN A 119 -5.08 -10.89 12.90
N GLY A 120 -5.16 -9.96 11.95
CA GLY A 120 -5.92 -10.17 10.73
C GLY A 120 -5.30 -11.24 9.80
N THR A 121 -5.94 -11.47 8.68
CA THR A 121 -5.51 -12.40 7.62
C THR A 121 -4.12 -12.03 7.08
N ASN A 122 -3.30 -13.04 6.77
CA ASN A 122 -1.88 -12.91 6.39
C ASN A 122 -1.60 -13.10 4.88
N TYR A 123 -2.60 -12.93 4.01
CA TYR A 123 -2.46 -12.97 2.56
C TYR A 123 -3.46 -12.01 1.90
N GLY A 124 -3.28 -11.77 0.60
CA GLY A 124 -4.25 -11.06 -0.22
C GLY A 124 -4.53 -9.62 0.23
N PHE A 125 -5.74 -9.17 -0.09
CA PHE A 125 -6.26 -7.83 0.20
C PHE A 125 -6.15 -7.47 1.69
N SER A 126 -6.60 -8.36 2.58
CA SER A 126 -6.55 -8.08 4.02
C SER A 126 -5.13 -7.81 4.52
N PHE A 127 -4.15 -8.52 3.97
CA PHE A 127 -2.78 -8.37 4.42
C PHE A 127 -2.12 -7.08 3.93
N THR A 128 -2.32 -6.71 2.66
CA THR A 128 -1.88 -5.41 2.15
C THR A 128 -2.54 -4.26 2.92
N HIS A 129 -3.82 -4.41 3.29
CA HIS A 129 -4.52 -3.39 4.06
C HIS A 129 -4.04 -3.25 5.51
N ARG A 130 -3.62 -4.33 6.17
CA ARG A 130 -2.95 -4.23 7.49
C ARG A 130 -1.66 -3.44 7.41
N LEU A 131 -0.85 -3.67 6.37
CA LEU A 131 0.35 -2.89 6.10
C LEU A 131 -0.01 -1.42 5.79
N LEU A 132 -1.02 -1.19 4.94
CA LEU A 132 -1.49 0.14 4.57
C LEU A 132 -1.89 0.97 5.79
N PHE A 133 -2.47 0.38 6.84
CA PHE A 133 -2.81 1.10 8.06
C PHE A 133 -1.56 1.68 8.75
N ILE A 134 -0.49 0.90 8.84
CA ILE A 134 0.78 1.37 9.45
C ILE A 134 1.39 2.46 8.56
N VAL A 135 1.41 2.25 7.24
CA VAL A 135 1.92 3.21 6.25
C VAL A 135 1.15 4.54 6.28
N ALA A 136 -0.18 4.49 6.36
CA ALA A 136 -1.04 5.66 6.46
C ALA A 136 -0.82 6.44 7.78
N ALA A 137 -0.59 5.72 8.89
CA ALA A 137 -0.26 6.34 10.16
C ALA A 137 1.11 7.06 10.10
N HIS A 138 2.13 6.39 9.55
CA HIS A 138 3.49 6.93 9.47
C HIS A 138 3.57 8.12 8.52
N PHE A 139 3.14 7.97 7.27
CA PHE A 139 3.29 9.03 6.27
C PHE A 139 2.16 10.07 6.36
N GLY A 140 0.92 9.64 6.49
CA GLY A 140 -0.25 10.54 6.49
C GLY A 140 -0.45 11.30 7.80
N ARG A 141 0.04 10.79 8.94
CA ARG A 141 -0.17 11.41 10.26
C ARG A 141 1.10 11.64 11.08
N ASN A 142 2.23 11.08 10.68
CA ASN A 142 3.48 11.16 11.44
C ASN A 142 3.31 10.65 12.89
N CYS A 143 2.70 9.48 12.99
CA CYS A 143 2.46 8.77 14.24
C CYS A 143 2.75 7.27 14.07
N TYR A 144 2.98 6.57 15.18
CA TYR A 144 3.04 5.11 15.24
C TYR A 144 1.73 4.53 15.81
N ILE A 145 1.39 3.30 15.43
CA ILE A 145 0.23 2.57 15.96
C ILE A 145 0.56 1.98 17.33
N PHE A 146 1.60 1.14 17.42
CA PHE A 146 1.98 0.49 18.68
C PHE A 146 3.17 1.16 19.35
N SER A 147 4.30 1.14 18.67
CA SER A 147 5.54 1.85 18.99
C SER A 147 6.36 1.93 17.70
N ARG A 148 7.26 2.91 17.60
CA ARG A 148 8.12 3.05 16.41
C ARG A 148 8.82 1.74 16.03
N SER A 149 9.50 1.12 16.99
CA SER A 149 10.23 -0.14 16.76
C SER A 149 9.32 -1.32 16.41
N ARG A 150 8.13 -1.41 17.03
CA ARG A 150 7.20 -2.51 16.75
C ARG A 150 6.57 -2.37 15.38
N ASP A 151 6.21 -1.15 14.99
CA ASP A 151 5.68 -0.87 13.67
C ASP A 151 6.73 -1.14 12.58
N GLU A 152 7.98 -0.74 12.79
CA GLU A 152 9.11 -1.04 11.87
C GLU A 152 9.30 -2.56 11.68
N VAL A 153 9.24 -3.36 12.77
CA VAL A 153 9.29 -4.82 12.70
C VAL A 153 8.08 -5.39 11.94
N LEU A 154 6.86 -4.91 12.23
CA LEU A 154 5.66 -5.39 11.55
C LEU A 154 5.71 -5.07 10.05
N ILE A 155 6.15 -3.87 9.66
CA ILE A 155 6.34 -3.49 8.26
C ILE A 155 7.34 -4.44 7.59
N GLN A 156 8.47 -4.71 8.24
CA GLN A 156 9.50 -5.61 7.71
C GLN A 156 9.00 -7.04 7.53
N GLU A 157 8.33 -7.59 8.53
CA GLU A 157 7.72 -8.92 8.46
C GLU A 157 6.69 -8.95 7.32
N MET A 158 5.72 -8.04 7.33
CA MET A 158 4.67 -7.97 6.31
C MET A 158 5.24 -7.85 4.90
N CYS A 159 6.28 -7.04 4.69
CA CYS A 159 6.94 -6.92 3.40
C CYS A 159 7.73 -8.16 2.98
N ALA A 160 8.34 -8.89 3.92
CA ALA A 160 8.97 -10.17 3.60
C ALA A 160 7.93 -11.23 3.18
N TRP A 161 6.75 -11.22 3.81
CA TRP A 161 5.63 -12.09 3.45
C TRP A 161 5.03 -11.73 2.08
N THR A 162 4.73 -10.45 1.84
CA THR A 162 4.16 -10.01 0.55
C THR A 162 5.14 -10.17 -0.60
N LEU A 163 6.46 -10.11 -0.38
CA LEU A 163 7.45 -10.36 -1.43
C LEU A 163 7.32 -11.77 -1.98
N LYS A 164 7.13 -12.75 -1.09
CA LYS A 164 6.96 -14.15 -1.49
C LYS A 164 5.60 -14.42 -2.13
N GLU A 165 4.55 -13.76 -1.65
CA GLU A 165 3.24 -13.79 -2.32
C GLU A 165 3.33 -13.17 -3.74
N ALA A 166 4.03 -12.04 -3.90
CA ALA A 166 4.29 -11.42 -5.20
C ALA A 166 5.07 -12.33 -6.15
N GLN A 167 6.10 -13.04 -5.65
CA GLN A 167 6.83 -14.06 -6.40
C GLN A 167 5.90 -15.17 -6.88
N TYR A 168 5.05 -15.70 -5.98
CA TYR A 168 4.09 -16.74 -6.32
C TYR A 168 3.09 -16.27 -7.38
N ILE A 169 2.60 -15.03 -7.30
CA ILE A 169 1.73 -14.43 -8.33
C ILE A 169 2.45 -14.30 -9.68
N ALA A 170 3.72 -13.90 -9.68
CA ALA A 170 4.53 -13.75 -10.88
C ALA A 170 4.76 -15.10 -11.58
N GLU A 171 5.09 -16.16 -10.81
CA GLU A 171 5.26 -17.53 -11.31
C GLU A 171 3.99 -18.10 -11.94
N HIS A 172 2.82 -17.63 -11.50
CA HIS A 172 1.51 -18.08 -12.00
C HIS A 172 0.88 -17.12 -13.01
N GLY A 173 1.72 -16.29 -13.66
CA GLY A 173 1.32 -15.51 -14.84
C GLY A 173 0.60 -14.21 -14.50
N TYR A 174 0.87 -13.60 -13.34
CA TYR A 174 0.44 -12.24 -13.01
C TYR A 174 -1.09 -12.06 -12.99
N LYS A 175 -1.82 -13.12 -12.65
CA LYS A 175 -3.29 -13.14 -12.62
C LYS A 175 -3.90 -12.27 -11.52
N LEU A 176 -3.10 -11.94 -10.48
CA LEU A 176 -3.44 -11.05 -9.37
C LEU A 176 -2.53 -9.81 -9.39
N ARG A 177 -2.39 -9.20 -10.57
CA ARG A 177 -1.50 -8.04 -10.78
C ARG A 177 -1.89 -6.80 -9.98
N ASP A 178 -3.17 -6.65 -9.66
CA ASP A 178 -3.69 -5.60 -8.79
C ASP A 178 -3.07 -5.70 -7.39
N LEU A 179 -3.19 -6.88 -6.77
CA LEU A 179 -2.60 -7.20 -5.48
C LEU A 179 -1.07 -7.06 -5.53
N MET A 180 -0.44 -7.61 -6.57
CA MET A 180 1.01 -7.52 -6.73
C MET A 180 1.52 -6.08 -6.85
N MET A 181 0.82 -5.22 -7.59
CA MET A 181 1.17 -3.80 -7.69
C MET A 181 0.94 -3.05 -6.38
N GLU A 182 -0.09 -3.40 -5.61
CA GLU A 182 -0.30 -2.86 -4.26
C GLU A 182 0.85 -3.24 -3.31
N GLN A 183 1.25 -4.51 -3.29
CA GLN A 183 2.39 -5.00 -2.51
C GLN A 183 3.68 -4.24 -2.85
N ILE A 184 3.96 -4.08 -4.15
CA ILE A 184 5.11 -3.31 -4.63
C ILE A 184 5.02 -1.85 -4.17
N ALA A 185 3.87 -1.20 -4.33
CA ALA A 185 3.69 0.19 -3.92
C ALA A 185 3.96 0.37 -2.42
N LEU A 186 3.34 -0.44 -1.57
CA LEU A 186 3.46 -0.32 -0.11
C LEU A 186 4.88 -0.61 0.38
N CYS A 187 5.51 -1.68 -0.08
CA CYS A 187 6.83 -2.07 0.43
C CYS A 187 7.97 -1.23 -0.16
N THR A 188 7.87 -0.81 -1.42
CA THR A 188 8.86 0.10 -2.02
C THR A 188 8.80 1.48 -1.37
N LEU A 189 7.62 1.96 -0.96
CA LEU A 189 7.48 3.20 -0.17
C LEU A 189 8.18 3.13 1.19
N ASN A 190 8.32 1.93 1.75
CA ASN A 190 9.06 1.68 2.99
C ASN A 190 10.56 1.40 2.76
N GLY A 191 11.03 1.50 1.52
CA GLY A 191 12.46 1.36 1.19
C GLY A 191 12.91 -0.04 0.78
N TYR A 192 12.01 -1.02 0.62
CA TYR A 192 12.39 -2.38 0.24
C TYR A 192 12.53 -2.55 -1.28
N THR A 193 13.78 -2.55 -1.75
CA THR A 193 14.13 -2.58 -3.18
C THR A 193 13.91 -3.95 -3.85
N GLU A 194 13.71 -5.03 -3.11
CA GLU A 194 13.50 -6.38 -3.66
C GLU A 194 12.24 -6.51 -4.51
N PHE A 195 11.31 -5.56 -4.37
CA PHE A 195 10.11 -5.46 -5.18
C PHE A 195 10.37 -4.81 -6.56
N ILE A 196 11.53 -4.17 -6.75
CA ILE A 196 11.95 -3.50 -7.99
C ILE A 196 12.61 -4.54 -8.93
N GLN A 197 11.83 -5.54 -9.33
CA GLN A 197 12.30 -6.60 -10.22
C GLN A 197 12.11 -6.19 -11.68
N PRO A 198 13.17 -6.12 -12.52
CA PRO A 198 13.04 -5.72 -13.92
C PRO A 198 12.05 -6.58 -14.72
N THR A 199 11.98 -7.87 -14.43
CA THR A 199 11.06 -8.81 -15.07
C THR A 199 9.60 -8.50 -14.72
N TRP A 200 9.31 -8.15 -13.47
CA TRP A 200 7.96 -7.78 -13.03
C TRP A 200 7.52 -6.46 -13.66
N LEU A 201 8.39 -5.45 -13.64
CA LEU A 201 8.12 -4.14 -14.20
C LEU A 201 7.90 -4.21 -15.72
N SER A 202 8.77 -4.93 -16.43
CA SER A 202 8.60 -5.19 -17.87
C SER A 202 7.25 -5.86 -18.14
N LYS A 203 6.86 -6.83 -17.31
CA LYS A 203 5.59 -7.50 -17.49
C LYS A 203 4.39 -6.57 -17.26
N PHE A 204 4.46 -5.66 -16.30
CA PHE A 204 3.41 -4.67 -16.12
C PHE A 204 3.28 -3.72 -17.31
N MET A 205 4.40 -3.32 -17.94
CA MET A 205 4.33 -2.52 -19.16
C MET A 205 3.61 -3.26 -20.29
N GLU A 206 3.80 -4.57 -20.43
CA GLU A 206 3.04 -5.38 -21.40
C GLU A 206 1.55 -5.49 -21.07
N LEU A 207 1.20 -5.45 -19.78
CA LEU A 207 -0.17 -5.56 -19.28
C LEU A 207 -0.93 -4.22 -19.30
N GLN A 208 -0.23 -3.11 -19.53
CA GLN A 208 -0.83 -1.79 -19.69
C GLN A 208 -1.67 -1.74 -20.98
N SER A 209 -2.85 -1.13 -20.92
CA SER A 209 -3.67 -0.91 -22.11
C SER A 209 -3.02 0.11 -23.06
N ASP A 210 -3.48 0.15 -24.31
CA ASP A 210 -3.02 1.18 -25.26
C ASP A 210 -3.45 2.60 -24.83
N ALA A 211 -4.44 2.72 -23.94
CA ALA A 211 -4.85 3.97 -23.31
C ALA A 211 -3.99 4.35 -22.09
N GLY A 212 -3.01 3.53 -21.72
CA GLY A 212 -2.13 3.77 -20.57
C GLY A 212 -2.69 3.33 -19.21
N CYS A 213 -3.89 2.74 -19.17
CA CYS A 213 -4.54 2.29 -17.94
C CYS A 213 -4.32 0.79 -17.68
N PHE A 214 -4.77 0.30 -16.53
CA PHE A 214 -4.73 -1.11 -16.16
C PHE A 214 -6.13 -1.63 -15.86
N GLY A 215 -6.39 -2.88 -16.27
CA GLY A 215 -7.65 -3.59 -15.98
C GLY A 215 -7.48 -4.69 -14.93
N VAL A 216 -8.59 -5.30 -14.51
CA VAL A 216 -8.60 -6.51 -13.65
C VAL A 216 -8.28 -7.77 -14.47
N LEU A 217 -8.84 -7.88 -15.67
CA LEU A 217 -8.59 -8.99 -16.60
C LEU A 217 -8.23 -8.44 -17.99
N GLY A 218 -6.99 -8.69 -18.43
CA GLY A 218 -6.48 -8.21 -19.71
C GLY A 218 -6.30 -6.68 -19.82
N ARG A 219 -6.09 -6.25 -21.07
CA ARG A 219 -5.72 -4.87 -21.46
C ARG A 219 -6.90 -4.00 -21.88
N ALA A 220 -8.09 -4.56 -22.10
CA ALA A 220 -9.18 -3.87 -22.80
C ALA A 220 -10.08 -2.99 -21.91
N HIS A 221 -10.08 -3.21 -20.59
CA HIS A 221 -11.02 -2.54 -19.68
C HIS A 221 -10.26 -1.85 -18.55
N CYS A 222 -10.22 -0.52 -18.60
CA CYS A 222 -9.63 0.27 -17.52
C CYS A 222 -10.39 0.05 -16.22
N HIS A 223 -9.65 -0.14 -15.13
CA HIS A 223 -10.19 -0.16 -13.78
C HIS A 223 -9.43 0.88 -12.95
N GLU A 224 -10.18 1.78 -12.31
CA GLU A 224 -9.63 2.91 -11.56
C GLU A 224 -8.69 2.46 -10.43
N HIS A 225 -9.12 1.50 -9.60
CA HIS A 225 -8.29 0.96 -8.52
C HIS A 225 -6.98 0.36 -9.04
N VAL A 226 -7.04 -0.56 -10.01
CA VAL A 226 -5.85 -1.20 -10.59
C VAL A 226 -4.92 -0.18 -11.22
N THR A 227 -5.47 0.81 -11.93
CA THR A 227 -4.67 1.91 -12.51
C THR A 227 -4.03 2.77 -11.43
N GLY A 228 -4.73 3.04 -10.33
CA GLY A 228 -4.21 3.80 -9.19
C GLY A 228 -3.03 3.10 -8.51
N VAL A 229 -3.16 1.79 -8.21
CA VAL A 229 -2.04 1.02 -7.61
C VAL A 229 -0.88 0.84 -8.59
N ALA A 230 -1.16 0.71 -9.90
CA ALA A 230 -0.11 0.73 -10.92
C ALA A 230 0.67 2.05 -10.92
N ALA A 231 -0.03 3.18 -10.90
CA ALA A 231 0.61 4.48 -10.82
C ALA A 231 1.44 4.64 -9.54
N ALA A 232 0.92 4.18 -8.39
CA ALA A 232 1.62 4.23 -7.12
C ALA A 232 2.90 3.37 -7.12
N SER A 233 2.82 2.14 -7.65
CA SER A 233 3.97 1.24 -7.74
C SER A 233 5.06 1.79 -8.67
N LEU A 234 4.68 2.30 -9.85
CA LEU A 234 5.63 2.92 -10.78
C LEU A 234 6.25 4.20 -10.22
N ALA A 235 5.47 5.03 -9.52
CA ALA A 235 5.99 6.23 -8.87
C ALA A 235 7.00 5.87 -7.78
N ALA A 236 6.74 4.82 -6.99
CA ALA A 236 7.70 4.32 -6.01
C ALA A 236 8.98 3.79 -6.67
N VAL A 237 8.90 3.11 -7.82
CA VAL A 237 10.10 2.67 -8.55
C VAL A 237 10.88 3.86 -9.13
N ILE A 238 10.20 4.84 -9.73
CA ILE A 238 10.87 6.04 -10.28
C ILE A 238 11.58 6.81 -9.18
N ARG A 239 10.96 6.93 -8.00
CA ARG A 239 11.59 7.55 -6.83
C ARG A 239 12.91 6.85 -6.48
N PHE A 240 12.94 5.51 -6.45
CA PHE A 240 14.17 4.75 -6.23
C PHE A 240 15.25 5.09 -7.25
N LEU A 241 14.91 5.02 -8.54
CA LEU A 241 15.87 5.30 -9.60
C LEU A 241 16.44 6.72 -9.49
N ILE A 242 15.62 7.70 -9.09
CA ILE A 242 16.07 9.06 -8.86
C ILE A 242 17.03 9.11 -7.67
N GLN A 243 16.71 8.49 -6.53
CA GLN A 243 17.60 8.54 -5.37
C GLN A 243 18.93 7.83 -5.65
N ASP A 244 18.89 6.64 -6.26
CA ASP A 244 20.08 5.86 -6.62
C ASP A 244 20.98 6.60 -7.63
N THR A 245 20.38 7.24 -8.65
CA THR A 245 21.15 7.92 -9.71
C THR A 245 21.69 9.29 -9.26
N TYR A 246 20.96 10.02 -8.39
CA TYR A 246 21.28 11.41 -8.05
C TYR A 246 21.97 11.58 -6.68
N GLU A 247 22.07 10.54 -5.85
CA GLU A 247 22.92 10.58 -4.63
C GLU A 247 24.41 10.34 -4.94
N GLU A 248 24.78 9.98 -6.18
CA GLU A 248 26.18 9.83 -6.64
C GLU A 248 26.83 11.12 -7.24
N ILE A 249 26.18 12.29 -7.14
CA ILE A 249 26.71 13.61 -7.59
C ILE A 249 26.81 14.58 -6.41
#